data_AF-C3YRR3-F1
#
_entry.id   AF-C3YRR3-F1
#
_cell.length_a   1.000
_cell.length_b   1.000
_cell.length_c   1.000
_cell.angle_alpha   90.00
_cell.angle_beta   90.00
_cell.angle_gamma   90.00
#
_symmetry.space_group_name_H-M   'P 1'
#
loop_
_entity.id
_entity.type
_entity.pdbx_description
1 polymer ?
#
loop_
_entity_poly.entity_id
_entity_poly.type
_entity_poly.pdbx_seq_one_letter_code
_entity_poly.pdbx_strand_id
1 'polypeptide(L)'
;MGEFRTLVLAKVLSVRDSSCLYPSCTHCYCKLHQHTADGNRYECLRCHAVYAGTDLKYRYCLNLTIADDQTLCDVAVFGTCLEPFFGTSANGLKRL
;
A
#
# COMPACT_ATOMS: atom_id res chain seq x y z
N MET A 1 -21.97 -5.02 -13.00
CA MET A 1 -20.72 -5.04 -13.80
C MET A 1 -19.86 -6.17 -13.26
N GLY A 2 -19.60 -7.21 -14.06
CA GLY A 2 -18.70 -8.29 -13.64
C GLY A 2 -17.26 -7.78 -13.62
N GLU A 3 -16.52 -8.08 -12.56
CA GLU A 3 -15.08 -7.82 -12.52
C GLU A 3 -14.39 -8.72 -13.55
N PHE A 4 -13.84 -8.11 -14.61
CA PHE A 4 -12.96 -8.81 -15.53
C PHE A 4 -11.58 -8.94 -14.88
N ARG A 5 -11.14 -10.16 -14.64
CA ARG A 5 -9.83 -10.46 -14.06
C ARG A 5 -9.04 -11.31 -15.05
N THR A 6 -7.79 -10.95 -15.29
CA THR A 6 -6.87 -11.71 -16.13
C THR A 6 -5.60 -12.05 -15.34
N LEU A 7 -5.04 -13.22 -15.61
CA LEU A 7 -3.75 -13.63 -15.06
C LEU A 7 -2.67 -13.38 -16.11
N VAL A 8 -1.58 -12.74 -15.70
CA VAL A 8 -0.44 -12.46 -16.56
C VAL A 8 0.80 -13.12 -15.99
N LEU A 9 1.59 -13.72 -16.86
CA LEU A 9 2.95 -14.16 -16.53
C LEU A 9 3.90 -13.03 -16.91
N ALA A 10 4.48 -12.38 -15.91
CA ALA A 10 5.41 -11.27 -16.11
C ALA A 10 6.61 -11.40 -15.17
N LYS A 11 7.71 -10.74 -15.54
CA LYS A 11 8.92 -10.61 -14.72
C LYS A 11 8.94 -9.24 -14.06
N VAL A 12 9.30 -9.19 -12.78
CA VAL A 12 9.58 -7.93 -12.09
C VAL A 12 10.96 -7.46 -12.49
N LEU A 13 11.05 -6.26 -13.05
CA LEU A 13 12.32 -5.66 -13.48
C LEU A 13 12.88 -4.69 -12.44
N SER A 14 12.02 -3.92 -11.79
CA SER A 14 12.43 -2.98 -10.74
C SER A 14 11.33 -2.71 -9.72
N VAL A 15 11.75 -2.31 -8.53
CA VAL A 15 10.90 -1.71 -7.49
C VAL A 15 11.17 -0.21 -7.52
N ARG A 16 10.13 0.61 -7.70
CA ARG A 16 10.30 2.03 -8.02
C ARG A 16 10.29 2.96 -6.81
N ASP A 17 9.58 2.59 -5.75
CA ASP A 17 9.42 3.46 -4.59
C ASP A 17 10.34 3.05 -3.45
N SER A 18 10.87 4.07 -2.76
CA SER A 18 11.63 3.89 -1.51
C SER A 18 10.74 3.47 -0.33
N SER A 19 9.44 3.77 -0.37
CA SER A 19 8.48 3.35 0.65
C SER A 19 7.39 2.47 0.02
N CYS A 20 7.33 1.22 0.43
CA CYS A 20 6.27 0.29 0.06
C CYS A 20 5.09 0.30 1.06
N LEU A 21 5.01 1.28 1.95
CA LEU A 21 4.06 1.35 3.05
C LEU A 21 3.29 2.66 3.05
N TYR A 22 2.03 2.60 3.45
CA TYR A 22 1.23 3.79 3.73
C TYR A 22 0.33 3.59 4.96
N PRO A 23 0.12 4.63 5.79
CA PRO A 23 -0.85 4.57 6.88
C PRO A 23 -2.26 4.53 6.32
N SER A 24 -3.12 3.68 6.89
CA SER A 24 -4.45 3.39 6.35
C SER A 24 -5.50 3.34 7.43
N CYS A 25 -6.72 3.75 7.06
CA CYS A 25 -7.90 3.62 7.91
C CYS A 25 -8.19 2.14 8.20
N THR A 26 -8.44 1.81 9.46
CA THR A 26 -8.75 0.42 9.87
C THR A 26 -10.13 -0.04 9.39
N HIS A 27 -11.01 0.90 9.02
CA HIS A 27 -12.36 0.60 8.57
C HIS A 27 -12.47 0.51 7.04
N CYS A 28 -12.00 1.51 6.30
CA CYS A 28 -12.18 1.59 4.83
C CYS A 28 -10.90 1.38 4.02
N TYR A 29 -9.75 1.18 4.68
CA TYR A 29 -8.43 0.96 4.08
C TYR A 29 -7.89 2.07 3.17
N CYS A 30 -8.60 3.20 3.06
CA CYS A 30 -8.08 4.39 2.40
C CYS A 30 -6.85 4.93 3.14
N LYS A 31 -5.96 5.55 2.38
CA LYS A 31 -4.78 6.23 2.91
C LYS A 31 -5.19 7.32 3.89
N LEU A 32 -4.51 7.37 5.03
CA LEU A 32 -4.64 8.44 6.01
C LEU A 32 -3.76 9.62 5.61
N HIS A 33 -4.24 10.83 5.88
CA HIS A 33 -3.54 12.08 5.60
C HIS A 33 -3.15 12.73 6.92
N GLN A 34 -1.93 13.24 7.00
CA GLN A 34 -1.48 13.92 8.21
C GLN A 34 -2.25 15.23 8.37
N HIS A 35 -2.81 15.43 9.56
CA HIS A 35 -3.50 16.66 9.91
C HIS A 35 -2.45 17.75 10.12
N THR A 36 -2.44 18.75 9.24
CA THR A 36 -1.38 19.77 9.14
C THR A 36 -1.24 20.63 10.39
N ALA A 37 -2.32 20.78 11.18
CA ALA A 37 -2.30 21.58 12.41
C ALA A 37 -1.65 20.87 13.61
N ASP A 38 -1.76 19.54 13.69
CA ASP A 38 -1.42 18.79 14.93
C ASP A 38 -0.18 17.91 14.81
N GLY A 39 0.40 17.76 13.62
CA GLY A 39 1.68 17.07 13.34
C GLY A 39 1.73 15.56 13.66
N ASN A 40 0.91 15.08 14.59
CA ASN A 40 0.88 13.72 15.11
C ASN A 40 -0.53 13.12 15.04
N ARG A 41 -1.43 13.73 14.27
CA ARG A 41 -2.77 13.23 13.99
C ARG A 41 -2.94 12.97 12.52
N TYR A 42 -3.73 11.97 12.19
CA TYR A 42 -3.98 11.54 10.83
C TYR A 42 -5.48 11.36 10.63
N GLU A 43 -5.99 11.82 9.49
CA GLU A 43 -7.42 11.74 9.15
C GLU A 43 -7.65 10.82 7.96
N CYS A 44 -8.70 10.01 8.06
CA CYS A 44 -9.28 9.35 6.91
C CYS A 44 -10.31 10.28 6.25
N LEU A 45 -10.00 10.84 5.09
CA LEU A 45 -10.91 11.75 4.37
C LEU A 45 -12.22 11.09 3.91
N ARG A 46 -12.30 9.75 3.91
CA ARG A 46 -13.53 9.01 3.58
C ARG A 46 -14.42 8.78 4.79
N CYS A 47 -13.83 8.45 5.94
CA CYS A 47 -14.58 8.11 7.15
C CYS A 47 -14.65 9.27 8.17
N HIS A 48 -13.87 10.33 7.95
CA HIS A 48 -13.60 11.41 8.90
C HIS A 48 -13.08 10.94 10.27
N ALA A 49 -12.54 9.72 10.33
CA ALA A 49 -11.92 9.18 11.53
C ALA A 49 -10.51 9.75 11.71
N VAL A 50 -10.20 10.16 12.94
CA VAL A 50 -8.89 10.71 13.33
C VAL A 50 -8.13 9.70 14.17
N TYR A 51 -6.84 9.52 13.87
CA TYR A 51 -5.94 8.58 14.51
C TYR A 51 -4.73 9.32 15.08
N ALA A 52 -4.26 8.91 16.26
CA ALA A 52 -2.95 9.32 16.75
C ALA A 52 -1.83 8.64 15.94
N GLY A 53 -0.67 9.28 15.81
CA GLY A 53 0.48 8.72 15.10
C GLY A 53 0.97 7.39 15.66
N THR A 54 0.75 7.13 16.96
CA THR A 54 1.07 5.86 17.63
C THR A 54 0.13 4.71 17.25
N ASP A 55 -1.07 5.03 16.79
CA ASP A 55 -2.15 4.06 16.57
C ASP A 55 -2.35 3.73 15.09
N LEU A 56 -1.46 4.23 14.23
CA LEU A 56 -1.54 4.01 12.80
C LEU A 56 -1.36 2.54 12.45
N LYS A 57 -2.21 2.07 11.53
CA LYS A 57 -2.03 0.80 10.85
C LYS A 57 -1.51 1.03 9.44
N TYR A 58 -0.51 0.27 9.05
CA TYR A 58 0.11 0.35 7.74
C TYR A 58 -0.41 -0.75 6.81
N ARG A 59 -0.42 -0.44 5.52
CA ARG A 59 -0.67 -1.38 4.42
C ARG A 59 0.43 -1.27 3.38
N TYR A 60 0.67 -2.36 2.67
CA TYR A 60 1.59 -2.38 1.55
C TYR A 60 1.01 -1.67 0.32
N CYS A 61 1.89 -0.95 -0.39
CA CYS A 61 1.72 -0.40 -1.72
C CYS A 61 3.08 -0.53 -2.43
N LEU A 62 3.23 -1.54 -3.27
CA LEU A 62 4.48 -1.82 -3.97
C LEU A 62 4.35 -1.41 -5.44
N ASN A 63 5.10 -0.39 -5.83
CA ASN A 63 5.16 0.09 -7.20
C ASN A 63 6.29 -0.62 -7.95
N LEU A 64 5.91 -1.33 -9.01
CA LEU A 64 6.79 -2.20 -9.79
C LEU A 64 6.79 -1.79 -11.25
N THR A 65 7.94 -1.97 -11.90
CA THR A 65 7.98 -2.11 -13.36
C THR A 65 8.10 -3.59 -13.68
N ILE A 66 7.16 -4.10 -14.48
CA ILE A 66 7.09 -5.48 -14.93
C ILE A 66 7.23 -5.55 -16.44
N ALA A 67 7.66 -6.70 -16.94
CA ALA A 67 7.65 -7.00 -18.37
C ALA A 67 7.05 -8.38 -18.64
N ASP A 68 6.27 -8.47 -19.72
CA ASP A 68 6.02 -9.74 -20.40
C ASP A 68 6.94 -9.85 -21.63
N ASP A 69 6.61 -10.74 -22.56
CA ASP A 69 7.37 -10.96 -23.79
C ASP A 69 7.31 -9.78 -24.78
N GLN A 70 6.32 -8.89 -24.65
CA GLN A 70 6.05 -7.84 -25.64
C GLN A 70 6.06 -6.42 -25.07
N THR A 71 5.84 -6.25 -23.77
CA THR A 71 5.53 -4.96 -23.17
C THR A 71 6.18 -4.73 -21.82
N LEU A 72 6.44 -3.45 -21.53
CA LEU A 72 6.77 -2.95 -20.21
C LEU A 72 5.52 -2.29 -19.61
N CYS A 73 5.23 -2.62 -18.37
CA CYS A 73 4.08 -2.06 -17.66
C CYS A 73 4.46 -1.68 -16.23
N ASP A 74 3.83 -0.61 -15.78
CA ASP A 74 3.99 -0.06 -14.46
C ASP A 74 2.74 -0.40 -13.63
N VAL A 75 2.93 -1.15 -12.55
CA VAL A 75 1.83 -1.65 -11.72
C VAL A 75 2.03 -1.33 -10.25
N ALA A 76 0.92 -1.25 -9.52
CA ALA A 76 0.88 -1.08 -8.08
C ALA A 76 0.17 -2.28 -7.43
N VAL A 77 0.85 -2.96 -6.51
CA VAL A 77 0.29 -4.09 -5.76
C VAL A 77 0.00 -3.66 -4.33
N PHE A 78 -1.18 -3.98 -3.81
CA PHE A 78 -1.66 -3.48 -2.52
C PHE A 78 -2.04 -4.58 -1.54
N GLY A 79 -1.87 -4.27 -0.26
CA GLY A 79 -2.47 -5.04 0.83
C GLY A 79 -1.72 -6.30 1.23
N THR A 80 -2.42 -7.22 1.88
CA THR A 80 -1.84 -8.37 2.58
C THR A 80 -1.31 -9.46 1.65
N CYS A 81 -1.62 -9.43 0.36
CA CYS A 81 -1.04 -10.37 -0.61
C CYS A 81 0.50 -10.23 -0.73
N LEU A 82 1.07 -9.12 -0.26
CA LEU A 82 2.50 -8.88 -0.22
C LEU A 82 3.18 -9.46 1.04
N GLU A 83 2.43 -9.84 2.08
CA GLU A 83 3.02 -10.38 3.33
C GLU A 83 3.89 -11.63 3.10
N PRO A 84 3.49 -12.63 2.27
CA PRO A 84 4.34 -13.78 1.99
C PRO A 84 5.66 -13.43 1.29
N PHE A 85 5.71 -12.33 0.54
CA PHE A 85 6.92 -11.88 -0.16
C PHE A 85 7.88 -11.12 0.76
N PHE A 86 7.35 -10.36 1.71
CA PHE A 86 8.16 -9.65 2.72
C PHE A 86 8.45 -10.48 3.97
N GLY A 87 7.75 -11.60 4.18
CA GLY A 87 7.89 -12.45 5.36
C GLY A 87 7.32 -11.83 6.65
N THR A 88 6.63 -10.70 6.58
CA THR A 88 6.04 -10.01 7.74
C THR A 88 4.82 -9.18 7.33
N SER A 89 4.07 -8.69 8.32
CA SER A 89 2.97 -7.75 8.08
C SER A 89 3.50 -6.36 7.74
N ALA A 90 2.68 -5.53 7.08
CA ALA A 90 3.03 -4.13 6.81
C ALA A 90 3.39 -3.33 8.08
N ASN A 91 2.70 -3.62 9.20
CA ASN A 91 3.01 -3.05 10.51
C ASN A 91 4.30 -3.62 11.12
N GLY A 92 4.65 -4.86 10.79
CA GLY A 92 5.92 -5.48 11.15
C GLY A 92 7.07 -4.80 10.41
N LEU A 93 6.95 -4.67 9.08
CA LEU A 93 7.97 -4.01 8.25
C LEU A 93 8.17 -2.55 8.66
N LYS A 94 7.12 -1.80 9.02
CA LYS A 94 7.26 -0.41 9.48
C LYS A 94 8.14 -0.25 10.74
N ARG A 95 8.22 -1.31 11.55
CA ARG A 95 8.96 -1.35 12.82
C ARG A 95 10.41 -1.81 12.66
N LEU A 96 10.79 -2.31 11.48
CA LEU A 96 12.18 -2.55 11.09
C LEU A 96 12.83 -1.23 10.67
#